data_AF-A0A3D0ZW40-F1
#
_entry.id   AF-A0A3D0ZW40-F1
#
_cell.length_a   1.000
_cell.length_b   1.000
_cell.length_c   1.000
_cell.angle_alpha   90.00
_cell.angle_beta   90.00
_cell.angle_gamma   90.00
#
_symmetry.space_group_name_H-M   'P 1'
#
loop_
_entity.id
_entity.type
_entity.pdbx_description
1 polymer ?
#
loop_
_entity_poly.entity_id
_entity_poly.type
_entity_poly.pdbx_seq_one_letter_code
_entity_poly.pdbx_strand_id
1 'polypeptide(L)' 'MALIALSTILSIILGSCLWLVLGSKFPLEDEDKWPIANNIAVYAVIVLMPVYLTIFFVF' A
#
# COMPACT_ATOMS: atom_id res chain seq x y z
N MET A 1 19.16 7.53 -7.85
CA MET A 1 19.47 6.26 -7.16
C MET A 1 18.96 6.26 -5.72
N ALA A 2 19.41 7.18 -4.86
CA ALA A 2 18.96 7.24 -3.46
C ALA A 2 17.43 7.39 -3.28
N LEU A 3 16.79 8.31 -4.03
CA LEU A 3 15.34 8.49 -3.97
C LEU A 3 14.54 7.25 -4.43
N ILE A 4 15.05 6.51 -5.41
CA ILE A 4 14.43 5.26 -5.89
C ILE A 4 14.55 4.17 -4.82
N ALA A 5 15.71 4.08 -4.15
CA ALA A 5 15.89 3.16 -3.03
C ALA A 5 14.95 3.50 -1.87
N LEU A 6 14.88 4.79 -1.50
CA LEU A 6 13.98 5.28 -0.46
C LEU A 6 12.50 5.00 -0.79
N SER A 7 12.07 5.27 -2.03
CA SER A 7 10.70 5.01 -2.46
C SER A 7 10.34 3.53 -2.43
N THR A 8 11.29 2.67 -2.80
CA THR A 8 11.12 1.21 -2.78
C THR A 8 10.97 0.71 -1.34
N ILE A 9 11.87 1.14 -0.45
CA ILE A 9 11.83 0.75 0.97
C ILE A 9 10.54 1.24 1.64
N LEU A 10 10.16 2.50 1.43
CA LEU A 10 8.91 3.06 1.96
C LEU A 10 7.69 2.29 1.45
N SER A 11 7.66 1.95 0.16
CA SER A 11 6.56 1.17 -0.44
C SER A 11 6.44 -0.23 0.16
N ILE A 12 7.57 -0.91 0.41
CA ILE A 12 7.59 -2.23 1.04
C ILE A 12 7.05 -2.17 2.47
N ILE A 13 7.53 -1.20 3.27
CA ILE A 13 7.13 -1.07 4.67
C ILE A 13 5.65 -0.70 4.75
N LEU A 14 5.23 0.37 4.07
CA LEU A 14 3.84 0.84 4.10
C LEU A 14 2.88 -0.17 3.50
N GLY A 15 3.26 -0.84 2.40
CA GLY A 15 2.46 -1.91 1.81
C GLY A 15 2.28 -3.09 2.76
N SER A 16 3.33 -3.50 3.47
CA SER A 16 3.25 -4.57 4.48
C SER A 16 2.35 -4.15 5.66
N CYS A 17 2.50 -2.93 6.16
CA CYS A 17 1.64 -2.40 7.23
C CYS A 17 0.16 -2.35 6.82
N LEU A 18 -0.13 -1.82 5.63
CA LEU A 18 -1.48 -1.75 5.09
C LEU A 18 -2.10 -3.14 4.88
N TRP A 19 -1.30 -4.08 4.38
CA TRP A 19 -1.73 -5.47 4.21
C TRP A 19 -2.08 -6.14 5.55
N LEU A 20 -1.33 -5.88 6.63
CA LEU A 20 -1.65 -6.46 7.94
C LEU A 20 -2.96 -5.90 8.54
N VAL A 21 -3.27 -4.63 8.30
CA VAL A 21 -4.45 -3.98 8.89
C VAL A 21 -5.71 -4.27 8.09
N LEU A 22 -5.61 -4.24 6.76
CA LEU A 22 -6.76 -4.25 5.86
C LEU A 22 -6.75 -5.45 4.90
N GLY A 23 -5.61 -6.14 4.70
CA GLY A 23 -5.32 -7.04 3.56
C GLY A 23 -6.40 -8.07 3.19
N SER A 24 -7.09 -8.57 4.20
CA SER A 24 -8.15 -9.60 4.10
C SER A 24 -9.56 -9.06 4.31
N LYS A 25 -9.70 -7.74 4.38
CA LYS A 25 -10.93 -7.02 4.74
C LYS A 25 -11.62 -6.35 3.57
N PHE A 26 -11.10 -6.47 2.33
CA PHE A 26 -11.78 -5.91 1.16
C PHE A 26 -12.63 -6.98 0.42
N PRO A 27 -13.86 -6.64 0.03
CA PRO A 27 -14.58 -5.39 0.36
C PRO A 27 -14.97 -5.36 1.85
N LEU A 28 -14.98 -4.16 2.44
CA LEU A 28 -15.30 -4.00 3.87
C LEU A 28 -16.77 -4.36 4.09
N GLU A 29 -17.04 -5.19 5.10
CA GLU A 29 -18.40 -5.58 5.53
C GLU A 29 -19.19 -6.47 4.55
N ASP A 30 -18.49 -7.15 3.63
CA ASP A 30 -19.09 -8.15 2.73
C ASP A 30 -18.65 -9.58 3.10
N GLU A 31 -19.55 -10.55 2.93
CA GLU A 31 -19.23 -11.97 3.06
C GLU A 31 -18.39 -12.48 1.87
N ASP A 32 -18.59 -11.88 0.69
CA ASP A 32 -17.87 -12.22 -0.53
C ASP A 32 -16.59 -11.40 -0.67
N LYS A 33 -15.49 -12.01 -0.21
CA LYS A 33 -14.15 -11.40 -0.30
C LYS A 33 -13.68 -11.31 -1.75
N TRP A 34 -13.03 -10.20 -2.08
CA TRP A 34 -12.42 -10.04 -3.39
C TRP A 34 -11.27 -11.04 -3.59
N PRO A 35 -11.00 -11.42 -4.86
CA PRO A 35 -9.79 -12.15 -5.20
C PRO A 35 -8.55 -11.43 -4.70
N ILE A 36 -7.56 -12.19 -4.21
CA ILE A 36 -6.32 -11.67 -3.61
C ILE A 36 -5.64 -10.63 -4.52
N ALA A 37 -5.63 -10.85 -5.84
CA ALA A 37 -5.05 -9.93 -6.81
C ALA A 37 -5.70 -8.53 -6.79
N ASN A 38 -7.02 -8.48 -6.61
CA ASN A 38 -7.78 -7.22 -6.54
C ASN A 38 -7.43 -6.45 -5.25
N ASN A 39 -7.32 -7.17 -4.13
CA ASN A 39 -6.89 -6.58 -2.87
C ASN A 39 -5.50 -5.95 -3.01
N ILE A 40 -4.52 -6.71 -3.55
CA ILE A 40 -3.15 -6.22 -3.77
C ILE A 40 -3.13 -4.98 -4.67
N ALA A 41 -3.91 -4.96 -5.76
CA ALA A 41 -3.98 -3.82 -6.67
C ALA A 41 -4.49 -2.55 -5.95
N VAL A 42 -5.54 -2.68 -5.15
CA VAL A 42 -6.08 -1.56 -4.38
C VAL A 42 -5.08 -1.10 -3.31
N TYR A 43 -4.37 -2.01 -2.65
CA TYR A 43 -3.29 -1.62 -1.74
C TYR A 43 -2.19 -0.83 -2.43
N ALA A 44 -1.74 -1.28 -3.60
CA ALA A 44 -0.69 -0.59 -4.33
C ALA A 44 -1.09 0.87 -4.64
N VAL A 45 -2.35 1.10 -5.01
CA VAL A 45 -2.88 2.46 -5.24
C VAL A 45 -2.95 3.27 -3.94
N ILE A 46 -3.40 2.66 -2.84
CA ILE A 46 -3.48 3.34 -1.53
C ILE A 46 -2.09 3.72 -1.01
N VAL A 47 -1.07 2.87 -1.21
CA VAL A 47 0.32 3.11 -0.77
C VAL A 47 1.00 4.20 -1.60
N LEU A 48 0.61 4.36 -2.87
CA LEU A 48 1.26 5.30 -3.78
C LEU A 48 1.19 6.76 -3.29
N MET A 49 0.03 7.20 -2.81
CA MET A 49 -0.17 8.56 -2.29
C MET A 49 0.72 8.87 -1.05
N PRO A 50 0.71 8.08 0.05
CA PRO A 50 1.54 8.36 1.22
C PRO A 50 3.04 8.24 0.92
N VAL A 51 3.46 7.31 0.05
CA VAL A 51 4.87 7.24 -0.40
C VAL A 51 5.27 8.51 -1.13
N TYR A 52 4.46 8.96 -2.09
CA TYR A 52 4.72 10.20 -2.84
C TYR A 52 4.79 11.41 -1.92
N LEU A 53 3.80 11.58 -1.03
CA LEU A 53 3.76 12.72 -0.10
C LEU A 53 4.98 12.71 0.85
N THR A 54 5.36 11.54 1.36
CA THR A 54 6.53 11.41 2.23
C THR A 54 7.82 11.80 1.51
N ILE A 55 8.00 11.36 0.26
CA ILE A 55 9.21 11.66 -0.50
C ILE A 55 9.33 13.14 -0.85
N PHE A 56 8.24 13.81 -1.23
CA PHE A 56 8.31 15.18 -1.77
C PHE A 56 8.11 16.28 -0.72
N PHE A 57 7.53 15.97 0.44
CA PHE A 57 7.22 16.96 1.47
C PHE A 57 7.95 16.74 2.80
N VAL A 58 8.62 15.60 2.99
CA VAL A 58 9.35 15.29 4.24
C VAL A 58 10.85 15.11 4.00
N PHE A 59 11.25 14.49 2.88
CA PHE A 59 12.64 14.26 2.49
C PHE A 59 13.07 15.20 1.35
#